data_AF-I0TAX3-F1
#
_entry.id   AF-I0TAX3-F1
#
_cell.length_a   1.000
_cell.length_b   1.000
_cell.length_c   1.000
_cell.angle_alpha   90.00
_cell.angle_beta   90.00
_cell.angle_gamma   90.00
#
_symmetry.space_group_name_H-M   'P 1'
#
loop_
_entity.id
_entity.type
_entity.pdbx_description
1 polymer ?
#
loop_
_entity_poly.entity_id
_entity_poly.type
_entity_poly.pdbx_seq_one_letter_code
_entity_poly.pdbx_strand_id
1 'polypeptide(L)'
;MKLRLLVLIGLLTSLLVSAQAQTSNNDVAFVDAQGKVIPNGTTVVLNAVKEAMFPPGWKEIAGEVYIKNTSDKNLTVTLFSRINSVDEGNVTVCALGGCTPLEEDNSTEIGSQMLLAGSEKESIAIEHTYEHSEKGSITLKLTTKELGSEQEIEGPTIIVKFDTNPTGIVEVASQKGLTYDVFNTQGTLLYRQLTSLSGLPKGIYILKQTDSKKAIKKFVVR
;
A
#
# COMPACT_ATOMS: atom_id res chain seq x y z
N MET A 1 47.25 56.15 9.84
CA MET A 1 47.09 54.75 10.26
C MET A 1 46.27 54.03 9.19
N LYS A 2 46.90 53.14 8.40
CA LYS A 2 46.24 52.37 7.32
C LYS A 2 45.51 51.19 7.96
N LEU A 3 44.18 51.15 7.87
CA LEU A 3 43.40 49.99 8.28
C LEU A 3 43.11 49.15 7.02
N ARG A 4 43.76 48.00 6.93
CA ARG A 4 43.49 46.95 5.93
C ARG A 4 42.59 45.89 6.57
N LEU A 5 41.84 45.18 5.71
CA LEU A 5 41.21 43.86 5.93
C LEU A 5 39.97 43.91 6.85
N LEU A 6 38.81 43.37 6.52
CA LEU A 6 38.53 42.07 5.89
C LEU A 6 37.25 42.12 5.03
N VAL A 7 37.37 41.57 3.82
CA VAL A 7 36.28 41.08 2.97
C VAL A 7 35.85 39.72 3.52
N LEU A 8 34.58 39.55 3.86
CA LEU A 8 33.89 38.25 3.98
C LEU A 8 32.39 38.52 4.03
N ILE A 9 31.81 38.88 2.89
CA ILE A 9 30.35 38.82 2.71
C ILE A 9 30.04 37.35 2.44
N GLY A 10 29.47 36.70 3.45
CA GLY A 10 29.10 35.29 3.44
C GLY A 10 28.19 34.97 2.26
N LEU A 11 28.64 34.01 1.45
CA LEU A 11 27.87 33.38 0.40
C LEU A 11 26.74 32.57 1.07
N LEU A 12 25.57 33.18 1.21
CA LEU A 12 24.36 32.49 1.64
C LEU A 12 23.87 31.65 0.45
N THR A 13 24.46 30.47 0.23
CA THR A 13 23.90 29.49 -0.71
C THR A 13 22.64 28.94 -0.07
N SER A 14 21.51 29.54 -0.42
CA SER A 14 20.18 28.98 -0.23
C SER A 14 20.16 27.60 -0.90
N LEU A 15 20.34 26.56 -0.07
CA LEU A 15 19.95 25.20 -0.37
C LEU A 15 18.42 25.20 -0.53
N LEU A 16 17.97 25.58 -1.72
CA LEU A 16 16.64 25.20 -2.17
C LEU A 16 16.71 23.67 -2.32
N VAL A 17 16.28 22.98 -1.27
CA VAL A 17 15.84 21.59 -1.40
C VAL A 17 14.70 21.67 -2.40
N SER A 18 14.99 21.35 -3.66
CA SER A 18 13.98 21.07 -4.66
C SER A 18 13.27 19.79 -4.21
N ALA A 19 12.31 19.96 -3.31
CA ALA A 19 11.22 19.02 -3.20
C ALA A 19 10.56 19.01 -4.58
N GLN A 20 10.95 18.04 -5.41
CA GLN A 20 10.19 17.71 -6.60
C GLN A 20 8.86 17.16 -6.09
N ALA A 21 7.91 18.07 -5.85
CA ALA A 21 6.50 17.70 -5.81
C ALA A 21 6.20 17.20 -7.23
N GLN A 22 6.35 15.89 -7.43
CA GLN A 22 5.75 15.24 -8.59
C GLN A 22 4.28 15.60 -8.53
N THR A 23 3.82 16.36 -9.52
CA THR A 23 2.41 16.69 -9.73
C THR A 23 1.69 15.40 -10.08
N SER A 24 1.41 14.58 -9.06
CA SER A 24 0.44 13.51 -9.14
C SER A 24 -0.92 14.15 -9.42
N ASN A 25 -1.66 13.61 -10.37
CA ASN A 25 -3.02 14.07 -10.59
C ASN A 25 -3.86 13.85 -9.31
N ASN A 26 -4.65 14.85 -8.91
CA ASN A 26 -5.47 14.83 -7.68
C ASN A 26 -6.81 14.10 -7.87
N ASP A 27 -6.98 13.40 -8.99
CA ASP A 27 -8.19 12.68 -9.34
C ASP A 27 -8.42 11.42 -8.51
N VAL A 28 -7.35 10.86 -7.94
CA VAL A 28 -7.39 9.79 -6.94
C VAL A 28 -6.44 10.09 -5.79
N ALA A 29 -6.80 9.65 -4.60
CA ALA A 29 -5.99 9.85 -3.40
C ALA A 29 -5.91 8.58 -2.55
N PHE A 30 -4.76 8.41 -1.88
CA PHE A 30 -4.70 7.58 -0.69
C PHE A 30 -5.39 8.31 0.46
N VAL A 31 -6.18 7.59 1.24
CA VAL A 31 -6.90 8.13 2.41
C VAL A 31 -6.83 7.17 3.59
N ASP A 32 -6.99 7.71 4.79
CA ASP A 32 -7.03 6.93 6.04
C ASP A 32 -8.42 6.27 6.29
N ALA A 33 -8.55 5.62 7.45
CA ALA A 33 -9.79 4.99 7.89
C ALA A 33 -10.95 5.98 8.12
N GLN A 34 -10.69 7.28 8.24
CA GLN A 34 -11.68 8.35 8.35
C GLN A 34 -11.97 9.01 7.00
N GLY A 35 -11.20 8.69 5.96
CA GLY A 35 -11.31 9.27 4.62
C GLY A 35 -10.54 10.58 4.44
N LYS A 36 -9.64 10.92 5.37
CA LYS A 36 -8.72 12.06 5.24
C LYS A 36 -7.59 11.69 4.28
N VAL A 37 -7.20 12.64 3.43
CA VAL A 37 -6.14 12.45 2.43
C VAL A 37 -4.78 12.25 3.09
N ILE A 38 -4.10 11.18 2.66
CA ILE A 38 -2.68 10.90 2.93
C ILE A 38 -1.88 11.58 1.81
N PRO A 39 -1.02 12.57 2.10
CA PRO A 39 -0.29 13.30 1.08
C PRO A 39 0.65 12.41 0.24
N ASN A 40 0.85 12.77 -1.03
CA ASN A 40 1.81 12.10 -1.91
C ASN A 40 3.23 12.12 -1.30
N GLY A 41 3.93 10.99 -1.35
CA GLY A 41 5.26 10.79 -0.77
C GLY A 41 5.26 10.50 0.74
N THR A 42 4.10 10.46 1.40
CA THR A 42 4.02 10.17 2.84
C THR A 42 4.48 8.76 3.15
N THR A 43 5.19 8.61 4.28
CA THR A 43 5.47 7.32 4.89
C THR A 43 4.41 7.00 5.93
N VAL A 44 3.70 5.91 5.70
CA VAL A 44 2.71 5.32 6.59
C VAL A 44 3.35 4.15 7.33
N VAL A 45 3.12 4.03 8.63
CA VAL A 45 3.67 2.95 9.45
C VAL A 45 2.61 1.94 9.87
N LEU A 46 2.96 0.67 9.73
CA LEU A 46 2.28 -0.47 10.35
C LEU A 46 3.17 -1.03 11.46
N ASN A 47 2.61 -1.14 12.67
CA ASN A 47 3.37 -1.48 13.88
C ASN A 47 2.66 -2.46 14.82
N ALA A 48 1.37 -2.75 14.58
CA ALA A 48 0.63 -3.70 15.40
C ALA A 48 1.03 -5.13 15.02
N VAL A 49 1.61 -5.84 15.98
CA VAL A 49 2.02 -7.24 15.83
C VAL A 49 0.96 -8.16 16.39
N LYS A 50 0.68 -9.24 15.66
CA LYS A 50 -0.07 -10.41 16.13
C LYS A 50 0.67 -11.69 15.76
N GLU A 51 0.28 -12.80 16.36
CA GLU A 51 0.74 -14.12 15.92
C GLU A 51 0.17 -14.43 14.53
N ALA A 52 1.02 -14.85 13.61
CA ALA A 52 0.60 -15.30 12.30
C ALA A 52 -0.11 -16.66 12.45
N MET A 53 -1.18 -16.87 11.68
CA MET A 53 -1.84 -18.17 11.65
C MET A 53 -0.96 -19.22 10.95
N PHE A 54 -0.21 -18.80 9.93
CA PHE A 54 0.74 -19.63 9.20
C PHE A 54 1.94 -18.80 8.71
N PRO A 55 3.17 -19.35 8.79
CA PRO A 55 3.56 -20.57 9.52
C PRO A 55 3.42 -20.42 11.04
N PRO A 56 3.21 -21.50 11.82
CA PRO A 56 3.18 -21.42 13.28
C PRO A 56 4.48 -20.87 13.86
N GLY A 57 4.38 -19.96 14.84
CA GLY A 57 5.53 -19.31 15.48
C GLY A 57 6.03 -18.05 14.74
N TRP A 58 5.47 -17.76 13.56
CA TRP A 58 5.71 -16.50 12.87
C TRP A 58 4.80 -15.40 13.41
N LYS A 59 5.21 -14.16 13.21
CA LYS A 59 4.46 -12.95 13.54
C LYS A 59 3.90 -12.32 12.28
N GLU A 60 2.88 -11.50 12.46
CA GLU A 60 2.24 -10.73 11.41
C GLU A 60 2.05 -9.28 11.83
N ILE A 61 2.37 -8.36 10.92
CA ILE A 61 1.92 -6.98 10.94
C ILE A 61 0.93 -6.81 9.80
N ALA A 62 -0.28 -6.36 10.11
CA ALA A 62 -1.33 -6.14 9.11
C ALA A 62 -2.02 -4.81 9.30
N GLY A 63 -2.47 -4.23 8.20
CA GLY A 63 -3.29 -3.03 8.24
C GLY A 63 -3.85 -2.62 6.90
N GLU A 64 -4.54 -1.49 6.93
CA GLU A 64 -5.23 -0.93 5.77
C GLU A 64 -4.89 0.54 5.56
N VAL A 65 -4.72 0.88 4.29
CA VAL A 65 -4.92 2.22 3.73
C VAL A 65 -6.03 2.14 2.71
N TYR A 66 -6.57 3.27 2.24
CA TYR A 66 -7.71 3.26 1.34
C TYR A 66 -7.45 4.13 0.11
N ILE A 67 -8.13 3.83 -0.98
CA ILE A 67 -8.16 4.60 -2.23
C ILE A 67 -9.49 5.32 -2.30
N LYS A 68 -9.49 6.60 -2.67
CA LYS A 68 -10.70 7.35 -2.97
C LYS A 68 -10.59 7.99 -4.34
N ASN A 69 -11.60 7.79 -5.18
CA ASN A 69 -11.79 8.61 -6.38
C ASN A 69 -12.32 9.98 -5.94
N THR A 70 -11.49 11.00 -6.13
CA THR A 70 -11.76 12.40 -5.75
C THR A 70 -12.19 13.25 -6.94
N SER A 71 -12.15 12.69 -8.16
CA SER A 71 -12.65 13.33 -9.36
C SER A 71 -14.17 13.29 -9.49
N ASP A 72 -14.69 14.07 -10.42
CA ASP A 72 -16.09 14.04 -10.89
C ASP A 72 -16.34 12.98 -11.99
N LYS A 73 -15.33 12.18 -12.32
CA LYS A 73 -15.37 11.18 -13.40
C LYS A 73 -15.23 9.76 -12.88
N ASN A 74 -15.70 8.81 -13.66
CA ASN A 74 -15.39 7.40 -13.43
C ASN A 74 -13.99 7.10 -13.97
N LEU A 75 -13.15 6.52 -13.14
CA LEU A 75 -11.75 6.26 -13.46
C LEU A 75 -11.44 4.78 -13.28
N THR A 76 -10.79 4.18 -14.26
CA THR A 76 -10.08 2.91 -14.04
C THR A 76 -8.84 3.23 -13.23
N VAL A 77 -8.76 2.69 -12.02
CA VAL A 77 -7.63 2.86 -11.12
C VAL A 77 -6.88 1.55 -11.06
N THR A 78 -5.56 1.61 -11.20
CA THR A 78 -4.67 0.47 -11.05
C THR A 78 -3.72 0.72 -9.88
N LEU A 79 -3.59 -0.28 -9.01
CA LEU A 79 -2.63 -0.26 -7.91
C LEU A 79 -1.40 -1.08 -8.28
N PHE A 80 -0.25 -0.46 -8.16
CA PHE A 80 1.04 -1.12 -8.20
C PHE A 80 1.70 -1.11 -6.83
N SER A 81 2.46 -2.16 -6.55
CA SER A 81 3.29 -2.26 -5.35
C SER A 81 4.69 -2.75 -5.71
N ARG A 82 5.69 -2.30 -4.96
CA ARG A 82 7.05 -2.83 -5.02
C ARG A 82 7.64 -2.97 -3.62
N ILE A 83 8.50 -3.97 -3.42
CA ILE A 83 9.36 -4.04 -2.24
C ILE A 83 10.47 -3.00 -2.40
N ASN A 84 10.67 -2.16 -1.39
CA ASN A 84 11.86 -1.32 -1.30
C ASN A 84 12.96 -2.04 -0.52
N SER A 85 12.59 -2.67 0.59
CA SER A 85 13.44 -3.52 1.42
C SER A 85 12.56 -4.40 2.30
N VAL A 86 12.86 -5.68 2.45
CA VAL A 86 12.22 -6.56 3.45
C VAL A 86 13.35 -7.42 4.02
N ASP A 87 13.60 -7.31 5.32
CA ASP A 87 14.70 -8.06 5.96
C ASP A 87 14.40 -9.57 5.99
N GLU A 88 13.14 -9.93 6.20
CA GLU A 88 12.68 -11.31 6.30
C GLU A 88 11.19 -11.42 6.00
N GLY A 89 10.79 -12.60 5.51
CA GLY A 89 9.40 -12.99 5.43
C GLY A 89 8.71 -12.58 4.14
N ASN A 90 7.39 -12.47 4.17
CA ASN A 90 6.55 -12.26 2.99
C ASN A 90 5.65 -11.06 3.17
N VAL A 91 5.50 -10.25 2.12
CA VAL A 91 4.54 -9.13 2.09
C VAL A 91 3.44 -9.45 1.07
N THR A 92 2.17 -9.34 1.47
CA THR A 92 1.02 -9.51 0.58
C THR A 92 0.21 -8.21 0.53
N VAL A 93 -0.21 -7.82 -0.68
CA VAL A 93 -1.07 -6.64 -0.89
C VAL A 93 -2.34 -7.05 -1.62
N CYS A 94 -3.47 -6.53 -1.16
CA CYS A 94 -4.82 -6.88 -1.61
C CYS A 94 -5.68 -5.65 -1.87
N ALA A 95 -5.99 -5.35 -3.13
CA ALA A 95 -6.87 -4.24 -3.52
C ALA A 95 -7.45 -4.44 -4.93
N LEU A 96 -8.54 -3.73 -5.25
CA LEU A 96 -9.04 -3.60 -6.63
C LEU A 96 -9.25 -4.95 -7.33
N GLY A 97 -9.86 -5.90 -6.60
CA GLY A 97 -10.16 -7.26 -7.08
C GLY A 97 -8.98 -8.23 -7.13
N GLY A 98 -7.75 -7.79 -6.83
CA GLY A 98 -6.56 -8.62 -6.82
C GLY A 98 -5.87 -8.70 -5.46
N CYS A 99 -5.14 -9.78 -5.27
CA CYS A 99 -4.29 -10.05 -4.12
C CYS A 99 -3.04 -10.78 -4.61
N THR A 100 -1.86 -10.28 -4.24
CA THR A 100 -0.59 -10.78 -4.74
C THR A 100 0.47 -10.74 -3.63
N PRO A 101 1.11 -11.87 -3.29
CA PRO A 101 2.36 -11.88 -2.54
C PRO A 101 3.44 -11.18 -3.38
N LEU A 102 4.17 -10.25 -2.78
CA LEU A 102 5.21 -9.50 -3.46
C LEU A 102 6.50 -10.32 -3.52
N GLU A 103 7.15 -10.28 -4.67
CA GLU A 103 8.47 -10.86 -4.90
C GLU A 103 9.48 -9.71 -4.98
N GLU A 104 10.75 -9.97 -4.62
CA GLU A 104 11.83 -8.98 -4.72
C GLU A 104 12.16 -8.72 -6.20
N ASP A 105 11.38 -7.85 -6.84
CA ASP A 105 11.49 -7.51 -8.26
C ASP A 105 10.87 -6.12 -8.55
N ASN A 106 10.82 -5.77 -9.83
CA ASN A 106 10.14 -4.58 -10.34
C ASN A 106 8.69 -4.44 -9.83
N SER A 107 8.15 -3.23 -9.96
CA SER A 107 6.76 -2.89 -9.61
C SER A 107 5.74 -3.90 -10.14
N THR A 108 4.98 -4.52 -9.24
CA THR A 108 3.95 -5.53 -9.53
C THR A 108 2.57 -4.91 -9.52
N GLU A 109 1.77 -5.20 -10.54
CA GLU A 109 0.34 -4.85 -10.54
C GLU A 109 -0.42 -5.72 -9.53
N ILE A 110 -1.14 -5.08 -8.62
CA ILE A 110 -1.96 -5.77 -7.62
C ILE A 110 -3.36 -5.99 -8.13
N GLY A 111 -3.96 -4.97 -8.74
CA GLY A 111 -5.30 -5.02 -9.28
C GLY A 111 -5.70 -3.72 -9.98
N SER A 112 -6.72 -3.83 -10.83
CA SER A 112 -7.27 -2.72 -11.59
C SER A 112 -8.79 -2.77 -11.57
N GLN A 113 -9.43 -1.66 -11.23
CA GLN A 113 -10.88 -1.57 -11.13
C GLN A 113 -11.38 -0.17 -11.46
N MET A 114 -12.54 -0.09 -12.11
CA MET A 114 -13.24 1.18 -12.29
C MET A 114 -13.85 1.65 -10.97
N LEU A 115 -13.38 2.78 -10.46
CA LEU A 115 -13.94 3.48 -9.32
C LEU A 115 -14.87 4.59 -9.81
N LEU A 116 -16.11 4.58 -9.36
CA LEU A 116 -17.11 5.56 -9.77
C LEU A 116 -16.84 6.92 -9.09
N ALA A 117 -17.23 8.01 -9.75
CA ALA A 117 -17.22 9.33 -9.13
C ALA A 117 -18.07 9.31 -7.84
N GLY A 118 -17.54 9.85 -6.75
CA GLY A 118 -18.22 9.89 -5.46
C GLY A 118 -18.48 8.52 -4.82
N SER A 119 -17.81 7.45 -5.28
CA SER A 119 -17.92 6.15 -4.62
C SER A 119 -17.34 6.18 -3.20
N GLU A 120 -17.77 5.21 -2.40
CA GLU A 120 -17.04 4.89 -1.17
C GLU A 120 -15.59 4.55 -1.48
N LYS A 121 -14.74 4.70 -0.46
CA LYS A 121 -13.32 4.35 -0.55
C LYS A 121 -13.13 2.84 -0.67
N GLU A 122 -12.10 2.44 -1.42
CA GLU A 122 -11.70 1.05 -1.59
C GLU A 122 -10.53 0.72 -0.66
N SER A 123 -10.59 -0.41 0.04
CA SER A 123 -9.54 -0.84 0.96
C SER A 123 -8.34 -1.45 0.23
N ILE A 124 -7.14 -1.07 0.68
CA ILE A 124 -5.88 -1.75 0.39
C ILE A 124 -5.44 -2.44 1.68
N ALA A 125 -5.55 -3.77 1.71
CA ALA A 125 -5.01 -4.56 2.82
C ALA A 125 -3.56 -4.94 2.53
N ILE A 126 -2.73 -4.82 3.57
CA ILE A 126 -1.31 -5.07 3.54
C ILE A 126 -0.99 -5.98 4.72
N GLU A 127 -0.27 -7.07 4.44
CA GLU A 127 0.13 -8.06 5.42
C GLU A 127 1.63 -8.31 5.26
N HIS A 128 2.37 -8.30 6.36
CA HIS A 128 3.77 -8.73 6.42
C HIS A 128 3.92 -9.80 7.49
N THR A 129 4.34 -10.99 7.09
CA THR A 129 4.59 -12.12 7.99
C THR A 129 6.08 -12.44 8.04
N TYR A 130 6.62 -12.62 9.24
CA TYR A 130 8.06 -12.79 9.48
C TYR A 130 8.33 -13.67 10.71
N GLU A 131 9.52 -14.24 10.82
CA GLU A 131 9.91 -15.05 11.97
C GLU A 131 10.66 -14.21 13.03
N HIS A 132 11.71 -13.48 12.61
CA HIS A 132 12.62 -12.77 13.50
C HIS A 132 12.63 -11.24 13.30
N SER A 133 12.70 -10.76 12.05
CA SER A 133 12.79 -9.33 11.72
C SER A 133 11.55 -8.82 11.00
N GLU A 134 10.87 -7.83 11.60
CA GLU A 134 9.74 -7.18 10.95
C GLU A 134 10.15 -6.11 9.94
N LYS A 135 11.44 -5.72 9.93
CA LYS A 135 11.83 -4.47 9.28
C LYS A 135 11.67 -4.58 7.77
N GLY A 136 10.99 -3.60 7.21
CA GLY A 136 10.82 -3.50 5.77
C GLY A 136 9.99 -2.31 5.36
N SER A 137 9.91 -2.09 4.05
CA SER A 137 9.00 -1.14 3.45
C SER A 137 8.66 -1.53 2.01
N ILE A 138 7.45 -1.13 1.62
CA ILE A 138 6.94 -1.21 0.26
C ILE A 138 6.54 0.18 -0.23
N THR A 139 6.50 0.36 -1.54
CA THR A 139 5.91 1.54 -2.16
C THR A 139 4.62 1.16 -2.85
N LEU A 140 3.55 1.89 -2.57
CA LEU A 140 2.27 1.80 -3.26
C LEU A 140 2.14 2.97 -4.22
N LYS A 141 1.72 2.67 -5.46
CA LYS A 141 1.59 3.66 -6.52
C LYS A 141 0.27 3.45 -7.26
N LEU A 142 -0.48 4.53 -7.44
CA LEU A 142 -1.70 4.51 -8.24
C LEU A 142 -1.43 5.05 -9.65
N THR A 143 -2.15 4.51 -10.60
CA THR A 143 -2.35 5.11 -11.93
C THR A 143 -3.83 5.18 -12.24
N THR A 144 -4.18 6.06 -13.17
CA THR A 144 -5.57 6.27 -13.59
C THR A 144 -5.70 6.26 -15.10
N LYS A 145 -6.84 5.79 -15.58
CA LYS A 145 -7.22 5.81 -16.99
C LYS A 145 -8.70 6.18 -17.08
N GLU A 146 -9.00 7.28 -17.78
CA GLU A 146 -10.39 7.65 -18.06
C GLU A 146 -11.04 6.63 -19.01
N LEU A 147 -12.35 6.41 -18.87
CA LEU A 147 -13.09 5.49 -19.72
C LEU A 147 -12.97 5.90 -21.20
N GLY A 148 -12.47 4.98 -22.04
CA GLY A 148 -12.30 5.21 -23.48
C GLY A 148 -11.02 5.99 -23.86
N SER A 149 -10.21 6.42 -22.90
CA SER A 149 -8.84 6.88 -23.15
C SER A 149 -7.91 5.69 -23.26
N GLU A 150 -6.81 5.79 -24.02
CA GLU A 150 -5.68 4.86 -23.95
C GLU A 150 -4.54 5.39 -23.07
N GLN A 151 -4.61 6.67 -22.70
CA GLN A 151 -3.59 7.32 -21.90
C GLN A 151 -3.75 6.96 -20.42
N GLU A 152 -2.70 6.37 -19.86
CA GLU A 152 -2.55 6.16 -18.42
C GLU A 152 -1.85 7.39 -17.80
N ILE A 153 -2.41 7.87 -16.69
CA ILE A 153 -1.94 9.05 -15.97
C ILE A 153 -1.39 8.59 -14.62
N GLU A 154 -0.19 9.07 -14.33
CA GLU A 154 0.50 8.82 -13.07
C GLU A 154 -0.22 9.47 -11.89
N GLY A 155 -0.48 8.67 -10.86
CA GLY A 155 -1.16 9.07 -9.64
C GLY A 155 -0.22 9.25 -8.44
N PRO A 156 -0.78 9.38 -7.23
CA PRO A 156 0.01 9.50 -6.01
C PRO A 156 0.76 8.21 -5.68
N THR A 157 1.79 8.37 -4.86
CA THR A 157 2.64 7.32 -4.32
C THR A 157 2.76 7.48 -2.81
N ILE A 158 2.75 6.39 -2.05
CA ILE A 158 3.08 6.39 -0.62
C ILE A 158 4.07 5.27 -0.29
N ILE A 159 4.76 5.39 0.82
CA ILE A 159 5.62 4.35 1.38
C ILE A 159 4.89 3.74 2.58
N VAL A 160 4.82 2.41 2.63
CA VAL A 160 4.34 1.70 3.82
C VAL A 160 5.54 1.04 4.46
N LYS A 161 5.79 1.35 5.74
CA LYS A 161 6.92 0.84 6.51
C LYS A 161 6.41 -0.08 7.62
N PHE A 162 7.05 -1.24 7.75
CA PHE A 162 6.84 -2.18 8.84
C PHE A 162 7.88 -1.88 9.92
N ASP A 163 7.42 -1.31 11.04
CA ASP A 163 8.30 -0.86 12.11
C ASP A 163 7.56 -0.84 13.45
N THR A 164 7.89 -1.78 14.33
CA THR A 164 7.27 -1.88 15.67
C THR A 164 7.71 -0.76 16.62
N ASN A 165 8.78 -0.03 16.30
CA ASN A 165 9.30 1.05 17.11
C ASN A 165 9.69 2.26 16.23
N PRO A 166 8.71 2.94 15.62
CA PRO A 166 8.98 4.02 14.69
C PRO A 166 9.58 5.23 15.40
N THR A 167 10.61 5.83 14.79
CA THR A 167 11.19 7.11 15.22
C THR A 167 10.69 8.24 14.31
N GLY A 168 10.14 9.30 14.90
CA GLY A 168 9.67 10.49 14.17
C GLY A 168 8.15 10.58 13.97
N ILE A 169 7.71 11.57 13.21
CA ILE A 169 6.29 11.83 12.92
C ILE A 169 5.93 11.03 11.65
N VAL A 170 5.10 10.01 11.81
CA VAL A 170 4.60 9.13 10.75
C VAL A 170 3.09 9.09 10.78
N GLU A 171 2.46 8.93 9.62
CA GLU A 171 1.02 8.66 9.58
C GLU A 171 0.78 7.19 9.91
N VAL A 172 -0.23 6.91 10.73
CA VAL A 172 -0.51 5.56 11.21
C VAL A 172 -1.65 5.00 10.35
N ALA A 173 -1.39 3.89 9.66
CA ALA A 173 -2.45 3.19 8.95
C ALA A 173 -3.44 2.56 9.92
N SER A 174 -4.62 2.20 9.41
CA SER A 174 -5.55 1.37 10.17
C SER A 174 -4.87 0.06 10.53
N GLN A 175 -4.73 -0.25 11.81
CA GLN A 175 -4.18 -1.55 12.25
C GLN A 175 -5.24 -2.66 12.25
N LYS A 176 -6.40 -2.42 11.60
CA LYS A 176 -7.42 -3.43 11.37
C LYS A 176 -7.03 -4.21 10.11
N GLY A 177 -6.58 -5.46 10.28
CA GLY A 177 -6.43 -6.38 9.14
C GLY A 177 -7.79 -6.84 8.60
N LEU A 178 -7.80 -7.37 7.38
CA LEU A 178 -8.99 -7.98 6.78
C LEU A 178 -9.13 -9.45 7.17
N THR A 179 -10.36 -9.95 7.10
CA THR A 179 -10.65 -11.39 7.24
C THR A 179 -11.23 -11.94 5.95
N TYR A 180 -10.81 -13.14 5.58
CA TYR A 180 -11.15 -13.78 4.31
C TYR A 180 -11.71 -15.19 4.50
N ASP A 181 -12.81 -15.49 3.81
CA ASP A 181 -13.15 -16.86 3.46
C ASP A 181 -12.42 -17.22 2.15
N VAL A 182 -11.75 -18.36 2.13
CA VAL A 182 -10.90 -18.79 1.00
C VAL A 182 -11.52 -20.00 0.33
N PHE A 183 -11.72 -19.90 -0.98
CA PHE A 183 -12.31 -20.94 -1.81
C PHE A 183 -11.34 -21.36 -2.90
N ASN A 184 -11.46 -22.61 -3.36
CA ASN A 184 -10.82 -23.03 -4.60
C ASN A 184 -11.57 -22.50 -5.84
N THR A 185 -11.03 -22.71 -7.04
CA THR A 185 -11.65 -22.27 -8.31
C THR A 185 -12.96 -22.97 -8.65
N GLN A 186 -13.32 -24.05 -7.94
CA GLN A 186 -14.61 -24.75 -8.08
C GLN A 186 -15.67 -24.22 -7.11
N GLY A 187 -15.33 -23.26 -6.24
CA GLY A 187 -16.24 -22.69 -5.25
C GLY A 187 -16.32 -23.47 -3.93
N THR A 188 -15.45 -24.45 -3.69
CA THR A 188 -15.37 -25.17 -2.42
C THR A 188 -14.64 -24.31 -1.39
N LEU A 189 -15.26 -24.10 -0.22
CA LEU A 189 -14.65 -23.41 0.92
C LEU A 189 -13.49 -24.26 1.47
N LEU A 190 -12.29 -23.70 1.46
CA LEU A 190 -11.07 -24.32 2.01
C LEU A 190 -10.80 -23.83 3.44
N TYR A 191 -10.92 -22.52 3.67
CA TYR A 191 -10.65 -21.89 4.95
C TYR A 191 -11.67 -20.80 5.24
N ARG A 192 -12.02 -20.60 6.51
CA ARG A 192 -13.00 -19.63 6.96
C ARG A 192 -12.33 -18.59 7.85
N GLN A 193 -12.64 -17.31 7.61
CA GLN A 193 -12.16 -16.17 8.43
C GLN A 193 -10.64 -16.14 8.67
N LEU A 194 -9.85 -16.49 7.64
CA LEU A 194 -8.41 -16.30 7.66
C LEU A 194 -8.08 -14.82 7.82
N THR A 195 -7.23 -14.50 8.80
CA THR A 195 -6.74 -13.13 9.03
C THR A 195 -5.40 -12.86 8.36
N SER A 196 -4.89 -13.85 7.63
CA SER A 196 -3.60 -13.87 6.95
C SER A 196 -3.75 -14.69 5.68
N LEU A 197 -3.23 -14.21 4.56
CA LEU A 197 -3.15 -14.98 3.31
C LEU A 197 -1.80 -15.65 3.13
N SER A 198 -0.81 -15.27 3.94
CA SER A 198 0.49 -15.91 4.00
C SER A 198 0.37 -17.39 4.39
N GLY A 199 1.17 -18.24 3.75
CA GLY A 199 1.21 -19.68 4.02
C GLY A 199 0.18 -20.52 3.25
N LEU A 200 -0.70 -19.91 2.45
CA LEU A 200 -1.51 -20.68 1.51
C LEU A 200 -0.61 -21.42 0.50
N PRO A 201 -0.87 -22.71 0.18
CA PRO A 201 -0.09 -23.43 -0.81
C PRO A 201 -0.15 -22.78 -2.20
N LYS A 202 0.83 -23.06 -3.05
CA LYS A 202 0.82 -22.60 -4.45
C LYS A 202 -0.49 -22.94 -5.16
N GLY A 203 -1.09 -21.97 -5.84
CA GLY A 203 -2.39 -22.14 -6.47
C GLY A 203 -3.16 -20.84 -6.69
N ILE A 204 -4.36 -20.98 -7.25
CA ILE A 204 -5.31 -19.88 -7.48
C ILE A 204 -6.49 -20.05 -6.52
N TYR A 205 -6.82 -18.99 -5.80
CA TYR A 205 -7.88 -18.94 -4.82
C TYR A 205 -8.86 -17.81 -5.11
N ILE A 206 -10.10 -18.01 -4.67
CA ILE A 206 -11.13 -16.99 -4.62
C ILE A 206 -11.26 -16.58 -3.16
N LEU A 207 -11.04 -15.31 -2.86
CA LEU A 207 -11.18 -14.74 -1.52
C LEU A 207 -12.49 -13.98 -1.42
N LYS A 208 -13.22 -14.18 -0.33
CA LYS A 208 -14.36 -13.36 0.05
C LYS A 208 -14.04 -12.65 1.36
N GLN A 209 -13.92 -11.33 1.31
CA GLN A 209 -13.74 -10.52 2.52
C GLN A 209 -15.01 -10.55 3.36
N THR A 210 -14.91 -10.91 4.64
CA THR A 210 -16.08 -11.22 5.49
C THR A 210 -16.92 -9.99 5.84
N ASP A 211 -16.29 -8.81 5.95
CA ASP A 211 -16.92 -7.53 6.31
C ASP A 211 -17.42 -6.71 5.10
N SER A 212 -17.22 -7.19 3.86
CA SER A 212 -17.60 -6.46 2.63
C SER A 212 -18.51 -7.29 1.73
N LYS A 213 -19.68 -6.73 1.42
CA LYS A 213 -20.67 -7.37 0.51
C LYS A 213 -20.17 -7.50 -0.94
N LYS A 214 -19.06 -6.85 -1.32
CA LYS A 214 -18.60 -6.72 -2.71
C LYS A 214 -17.16 -7.18 -2.99
N ALA A 215 -16.41 -7.64 -2.01
CA ALA A 215 -14.98 -7.94 -2.21
C ALA A 215 -14.74 -9.43 -2.42
N ILE A 216 -15.10 -9.91 -3.62
CA ILE A 216 -14.54 -11.16 -4.16
C ILE A 216 -13.23 -10.80 -4.84
N LYS A 217 -12.11 -11.38 -4.39
CA LYS A 217 -10.78 -11.12 -4.93
C LYS A 217 -10.17 -12.40 -5.49
N LYS A 218 -9.41 -12.28 -6.57
CA LYS A 218 -8.54 -13.36 -7.07
C LYS A 218 -7.23 -13.29 -6.31
N PHE A 219 -6.81 -14.40 -5.72
CA PHE A 219 -5.51 -14.54 -5.07
C PHE A 219 -4.67 -15.59 -5.78
N VAL A 220 -3.42 -15.25 -6.09
CA VAL A 220 -2.49 -16.14 -6.78
C VAL A 220 -1.26 -16.30 -5.91
N VAL A 221 -0.99 -17.54 -5.49
CA VAL A 221 0.26 -17.93 -4.83
C VAL A 221 1.14 -18.62 -5.87
N ARG A 222 2.32 -18.05 -6.14
CA ARG A 222 3.25 -18.51 -7.18
C ARG A 222 4.23 -19.57 -6.69
#